data_AF-A0A4S0MXK6-F1
#
_entry.id   AF-A0A4S0MXK6-F1
#
_cell.length_a   1.000
_cell.length_b   1.000
_cell.length_c   1.000
_cell.angle_alpha   90.00
_cell.angle_beta   90.00
_cell.angle_gamma   90.00
#
_symmetry.space_group_name_H-M   'P 1'
#
loop_
_entity.id
_entity.type
_entity.pdbx_description
1 polymer ?
#
loop_
_entity_poly.entity_id
_entity_poly.type
_entity_poly.pdbx_seq_one_letter_code
_entity_poly.pdbx_strand_id
1 'polypeptide(L)'
;MERDLFGMTRSDAVELQELLPNIEVVDVSRLILTVADIKSAEEIAVMRKAMKGTEAGVAAFVDVLREGVSELEAAAIVQAAVESTGVDATLF
;
A
#
# COMPACT_ATOMS: atom_id res chain seq x y z
N MET A 1 -21.57 5.74 -3.38
CA MET A 1 -20.77 6.71 -2.61
C MET A 1 -20.26 5.94 -1.41
N GLU A 2 -19.04 5.44 -1.51
CA GLU A 2 -18.26 4.83 -0.42
C GLU A 2 -18.16 5.83 0.72
N ARG A 3 -18.22 5.37 1.97
CA ARG A 3 -18.27 6.31 3.10
C ARG A 3 -17.32 5.98 4.25
N ASP A 4 -16.22 5.28 3.98
CA ASP A 4 -14.96 5.46 4.73
C ASP A 4 -13.76 4.66 4.19
N LEU A 5 -12.61 4.92 4.82
CA LEU A 5 -11.31 4.28 4.66
C LEU A 5 -11.43 2.74 4.60
N PHE A 6 -10.76 2.13 3.61
CA PHE A 6 -10.71 0.67 3.37
C PHE A 6 -11.93 0.02 2.70
N GLY A 7 -12.82 0.80 2.10
CA GLY A 7 -13.74 0.28 1.08
C GLY A 7 -15.06 -0.28 1.63
N MET A 8 -15.51 0.18 2.79
CA MET A 8 -16.88 -0.10 3.23
C MET A 8 -17.86 0.62 2.29
N THR A 9 -18.68 -0.17 1.60
CA THR A 9 -19.66 0.33 0.66
C THR A 9 -20.98 0.63 1.38
N ARG A 10 -21.87 1.34 0.67
CA ARG A 10 -23.24 1.55 1.15
C ARG A 10 -23.99 0.22 1.32
N SER A 11 -23.71 -0.79 0.49
CA SER A 11 -24.38 -2.09 0.60
C SER A 11 -24.01 -2.75 1.93
N ASP A 12 -22.73 -2.72 2.29
CA ASP A 12 -22.23 -3.30 3.53
C ASP A 12 -22.85 -2.64 4.76
N ALA A 13 -22.97 -1.30 4.75
CA ALA A 13 -23.60 -0.56 5.83
C ALA A 13 -25.11 -0.88 5.97
N VAL A 14 -25.82 -1.07 4.85
CA VAL A 14 -27.24 -1.45 4.85
C VAL A 14 -27.43 -2.86 5.38
N GLU A 15 -26.63 -3.82 4.91
CA GLU A 15 -26.67 -5.21 5.39
C GLU A 15 -26.39 -5.28 6.90
N LEU A 16 -25.42 -4.50 7.38
CA LEU A 16 -25.10 -4.44 8.81
C LEU A 16 -26.27 -3.88 9.64
N GLN A 17 -26.98 -2.88 9.14
CA GLN A 17 -28.16 -2.31 9.79
C GLN A 17 -29.37 -3.25 9.75
N GLU A 18 -29.52 -4.06 8.70
CA GLU A 18 -30.56 -5.10 8.63
C GLU A 18 -30.32 -6.20 9.67
N LEU A 19 -29.06 -6.62 9.84
CA LEU A 19 -28.67 -7.63 10.84
C LEU A 19 -28.72 -7.10 12.28
N LEU A 20 -28.42 -5.82 12.47
CA LEU A 20 -28.34 -5.16 13.77
C LEU A 20 -29.18 -3.87 13.77
N PRO A 21 -30.51 -3.95 13.90
CA PRO A 21 -31.43 -2.84 13.64
C PRO A 21 -31.28 -1.64 14.59
N ASN A 22 -30.52 -1.76 15.68
CA ASN A 22 -30.35 -0.74 16.70
C ASN A 22 -28.94 -0.11 16.71
N ILE A 23 -28.17 -0.25 15.62
CA ILE A 23 -26.84 0.36 15.51
C ILE A 23 -26.89 1.70 14.77
N GLU A 24 -25.93 2.56 15.09
CA GLU A 24 -25.60 3.74 14.31
C GLU A 24 -24.27 3.49 13.59
N VAL A 25 -24.24 3.73 12.27
CA VAL A 25 -23.02 3.66 11.47
C VAL A 25 -22.48 5.07 11.29
N VAL A 26 -21.27 5.31 11.78
CA VAL A 26 -20.60 6.63 11.78
C VAL A 26 -19.28 6.53 11.03
N ASP A 27 -19.06 7.43 10.05
CA ASP A 27 -17.79 7.56 9.34
C ASP A 27 -16.73 8.15 10.28
N VAL A 28 -15.69 7.36 10.56
CA VAL A 28 -14.55 7.75 11.39
C VAL A 28 -13.23 7.75 10.61
N SER A 29 -13.25 7.78 9.28
CA SER A 29 -12.06 7.73 8.41
C SER A 29 -10.95 8.67 8.86
N ARG A 30 -11.32 9.92 9.15
CA ARG A 30 -10.37 10.97 9.53
C ARG A 30 -9.72 10.69 10.87
N LEU A 31 -10.45 10.08 11.81
CA LEU A 31 -9.91 9.70 13.10
C LEU A 31 -8.88 8.58 12.94
N ILE A 32 -9.19 7.57 12.14
CA ILE A 32 -8.26 6.47 11.84
C ILE A 32 -7.00 7.00 11.17
N LEU A 33 -7.11 7.87 10.17
CA LEU A 33 -5.96 8.49 9.51
C LEU A 33 -5.12 9.33 10.49
N THR A 34 -5.75 10.05 11.42
CA THR A 34 -5.04 10.84 12.44
C THR A 34 -4.24 9.95 13.39
N VAL A 35 -4.83 8.83 13.83
CA VAL A 35 -4.14 7.88 14.72
C VAL A 35 -3.01 7.18 13.97
N ALA A 36 -3.24 6.81 12.70
CA ALA A 36 -2.25 6.13 11.88
C ALA A 36 -1.10 7.04 11.42
N ASP A 37 -1.19 8.36 11.59
CA ASP A 37 -0.16 9.30 11.13
C ASP A 37 1.16 9.14 11.92
N ILE A 38 1.07 8.90 13.23
CA ILE A 38 2.22 8.70 14.10
C ILE A 38 2.51 7.22 14.26
N LYS A 39 3.63 6.77 13.64
CA LYS A 39 4.05 5.37 13.64
C LYS A 39 4.71 4.94 14.94
N SER A 40 4.39 3.73 15.40
CA SER A 40 5.09 3.05 16.48
C SER A 40 6.51 2.64 16.05
N ALA A 41 7.33 2.24 17.03
CA ALA A 41 8.67 1.73 16.76
C ALA A 41 8.64 0.45 15.89
N GLU A 42 7.67 -0.42 16.13
CA GLU A 42 7.45 -1.66 15.40
C GLU A 42 7.01 -1.39 13.96
N GLU A 43 6.08 -0.45 13.74
CA GLU A 43 5.66 -0.03 12.39
C GLU A 43 6.85 0.52 11.61
N ILE A 44 7.64 1.42 12.23
CA ILE A 44 8.86 1.96 11.61
C ILE A 44 9.86 0.85 11.28
N ALA A 45 10.01 -0.17 12.13
CA ALA A 45 10.91 -1.29 11.87
C ALA A 45 10.48 -2.09 10.63
N VAL A 46 9.16 -2.32 10.46
CA VAL A 46 8.61 -2.95 9.25
C VAL A 46 8.82 -2.07 8.02
N MET A 47 8.53 -0.78 8.12
CA MET A 47 8.76 0.18 7.03
C MET A 47 10.23 0.19 6.59
N ARG A 48 11.18 0.20 7.54
CA ARG A 48 12.62 0.13 7.24
C ARG A 48 13.01 -1.19 6.56
N LYS A 49 12.37 -2.30 6.92
CA LYS A 49 12.58 -3.57 6.23
C LYS A 49 12.09 -3.50 4.79
N ALA A 50 10.92 -2.91 4.55
CA ALA A 50 10.37 -2.72 3.21
C ALA A 50 11.24 -1.80 2.34
N MET A 51 11.85 -0.76 2.93
CA MET A 51 12.74 0.16 2.21
C MET A 51 13.93 -0.53 1.55
N LYS A 52 14.37 -1.70 2.02
CA LYS A 52 15.43 -2.49 1.35
C LYS A 52 15.05 -2.88 -0.08
N GLY A 53 13.77 -3.18 -0.31
CA GLY A 53 13.24 -3.44 -1.64
C GLY A 53 13.33 -2.19 -2.51
N THR A 54 12.89 -1.04 -1.99
CA THR A 54 12.99 0.25 -2.69
C THR A 54 14.44 0.61 -3.04
N GLU A 55 15.37 0.43 -2.10
CA GLU A 55 16.81 0.68 -2.34
C GLU A 55 17.35 -0.20 -3.47
N ALA A 56 17.03 -1.51 -3.46
CA ALA A 56 17.42 -2.43 -4.53
C ALA A 56 16.82 -2.06 -5.88
N GLY A 57 15.54 -1.69 -5.91
CA GLY A 57 14.85 -1.26 -7.13
C GLY A 57 15.45 0.02 -7.72
N VAL A 58 15.73 1.03 -6.89
CA VAL A 58 16.37 2.28 -7.35
C VAL A 58 17.77 2.02 -7.89
N ALA A 59 18.58 1.20 -7.22
CA ALA A 59 19.90 0.84 -7.71
C ALA A 59 19.82 0.15 -9.08
N ALA A 60 18.95 -0.86 -9.23
CA ALA A 60 18.75 -1.56 -10.50
C ALA A 60 18.26 -0.63 -11.62
N PHE A 61 17.39 0.34 -11.30
CA PHE A 61 16.93 1.33 -12.26
C PHE A 61 18.08 2.21 -12.76
N VAL A 62 18.94 2.70 -11.85
CA VAL A 62 20.11 3.50 -12.23
C VAL A 62 21.06 2.70 -13.12
N ASP A 63 21.31 1.44 -12.79
CA ASP A 63 22.25 0.58 -13.51
C ASP A 63 21.79 0.22 -14.93
N VAL A 64 20.47 0.12 -15.15
CA VAL A 64 19.91 -0.31 -16.45
C VAL A 64 19.70 0.85 -17.42
N LEU A 65 19.67 2.09 -16.95
CA LEU A 65 19.40 3.27 -17.79
C LEU A 65 20.52 3.52 -18.80
N ARG A 66 20.24 3.21 -20.06
CA ARG A 66 21.12 3.49 -21.20
C ARG A 66 20.31 3.54 -22.50
N GLU A 67 20.88 4.14 -23.53
CA GLU A 67 20.29 4.17 -24.86
C GLU A 67 19.94 2.75 -25.35
N GLY A 68 18.76 2.62 -25.95
CA GLY A 68 18.27 1.36 -26.51
C GLY A 68 17.58 0.42 -25.51
N VAL A 69 17.48 0.76 -24.23
CA VAL A 69 16.64 0.04 -23.25
C VAL A 69 15.25 0.65 -23.21
N SER A 70 14.21 -0.19 -23.34
CA SER A 70 12.82 0.24 -23.21
C SER A 70 12.40 0.37 -21.73
N GLU A 71 11.38 1.18 -21.48
CA GLU A 71 10.79 1.32 -20.14
C GLU A 71 10.27 -0.02 -19.58
N LEU A 72 9.74 -0.89 -20.46
CA LEU A 72 9.25 -2.21 -20.07
C LEU A 72 10.39 -3.13 -19.60
N GLU A 73 11.53 -3.12 -20.30
CA GLU A 73 12.71 -3.89 -19.89
C GLU A 73 13.28 -3.37 -18.57
N ALA A 74 13.36 -2.04 -18.41
CA ALA A 74 13.78 -1.42 -17.16
C ALA A 74 12.84 -1.79 -16.00
N ALA A 75 11.51 -1.72 -16.20
CA ALA A 75 10.51 -2.08 -15.20
C ALA A 75 10.64 -3.55 -14.77
N ALA A 76 10.83 -4.48 -15.71
CA ALA A 76 11.02 -5.90 -15.41
C ALA A 76 12.27 -6.15 -14.55
N ILE A 77 13.36 -5.43 -14.83
CA ILE A 77 14.62 -5.54 -14.06
C ILE A 77 14.45 -4.96 -12.65
N VAL A 78 13.80 -3.79 -12.52
CA VAL A 78 13.50 -3.19 -11.22
C VAL A 78 12.60 -4.11 -10.39
N GLN A 79 11.55 -4.66 -11.00
CA GLN A 79 10.64 -5.59 -10.33
C GLN A 79 11.39 -6.80 -9.78
N ALA A 80 12.22 -7.46 -10.60
CA ALA A 80 13.02 -8.60 -10.17
C ALA A 80 13.99 -8.24 -9.03
N ALA A 81 14.59 -7.04 -9.06
CA ALA A 81 15.47 -6.57 -8.00
C ALA A 81 14.72 -6.38 -6.67
N VAL A 82 13.52 -5.80 -6.70
CA VAL A 82 12.68 -5.62 -5.50
C VAL A 82 12.25 -6.98 -4.95
N GLU A 83 11.74 -7.89 -5.80
CA GLU A 83 11.29 -9.23 -5.39
C GLU A 83 12.40 -10.07 -4.76
N SER A 84 13.65 -9.91 -5.22
CA SER A 84 14.80 -10.59 -4.65
C SER A 84 15.06 -10.27 -3.17
N THR A 85 14.51 -9.15 -2.67
CA THR A 85 14.59 -8.76 -1.25
C THR A 85 13.50 -9.39 -0.37
N GLY A 86 12.58 -10.15 -0.97
CA GLY A 86 11.39 -10.70 -0.31
C GLY A 86 10.26 -9.68 -0.09
N VAL A 87 10.37 -8.51 -0.71
CA VAL A 87 9.32 -7.49 -0.77
C VAL A 87 8.51 -7.71 -2.04
N ASP A 88 7.19 -7.68 -1.94
CA ASP A 88 6.32 -7.71 -3.12
C ASP A 88 6.55 -6.43 -3.95
N ALA A 89 6.88 -6.62 -5.22
CA ALA A 89 7.19 -5.54 -6.15
C ALA A 89 5.98 -5.05 -6.94
N THR A 90 4.78 -5.57 -6.65
CA THR A 90 3.55 -5.11 -7.28
C THR A 90 3.29 -3.67 -6.88
N LEU A 91 3.65 -2.74 -7.77
CA LEU A 91 3.16 -1.37 -7.73
C LEU A 91 1.68 -1.39 -8.16
N PHE A 92 0.87 -0.63 -7.41
CA PHE A 92 -0.59 -0.53 -7.50
C PHE A 92 -1.18 -0.59 -8.92
#